data_AF-A0A8T5LYY2-F1
#
_entry.id   AF-A0A8T5LYY2-F1
#
_cell.length_a   1.000
_cell.length_b   1.000
_cell.length_c   1.000
_cell.angle_alpha   90.00
_cell.angle_beta   90.00
_cell.angle_gamma   90.00
#
_symmetry.space_group_name_H-M   'P 1'
#
loop_
_entity.id
_entity.type
_entity.pdbx_description
1 polymer ?
#
loop_
_entity_poly.entity_id
_entity_poly.type
_entity_poly.pdbx_seq_one_letter_code
_entity_poly.pdbx_strand_id
1 'polypeptide(L)'
;MVKRYYNATVSTKATKKAAKSKAIGANVSLKYSTELCNYLKGKSLKWSESFLQDVLAKKRYVPLKRYNKKVAHRKGTTLRGAKAGRFPTKTIRAFQKLLGNAKANADYKGLDTEKLVVWHAFASQAFARRSTQSQGRLGGKVRKRKSAHLEVILMETR
;
A
#
# COMPACT_ATOMS: atom_id res chain seq x y z
N MET A 1 17.34 8.70 -1.84
CA MET A 1 17.52 7.38 -2.47
C MET A 1 16.23 6.98 -3.20
N VAL A 2 16.31 6.89 -4.52
CA VAL A 2 15.19 6.53 -5.41
C VAL A 2 15.12 5.00 -5.52
N LYS A 3 13.93 4.41 -5.39
CA LYS A 3 13.76 2.96 -5.51
C LYS A 3 13.79 2.55 -6.99
N ARG A 4 14.81 1.79 -7.38
CA ARG A 4 14.99 1.32 -8.77
C ARG A 4 14.31 -0.03 -9.00
N TYR A 5 14.61 -1.00 -8.15
CA TYR A 5 14.14 -2.39 -8.26
C TYR A 5 12.97 -2.70 -7.31
N TYR A 6 12.19 -3.73 -7.67
CA TYR A 6 11.19 -4.32 -6.79
C TYR A 6 11.87 -5.21 -5.75
N ASN A 7 11.30 -5.33 -4.55
CA ASN A 7 11.85 -6.25 -3.55
C ASN A 7 11.52 -7.72 -3.81
N ALA A 8 10.57 -8.02 -4.69
CA ALA A 8 10.24 -9.37 -5.08
C ALA A 8 10.76 -9.70 -6.48
N THR A 9 11.41 -10.85 -6.58
CA THR A 9 11.79 -11.49 -7.84
C THR A 9 10.64 -12.37 -8.33
N VAL A 10 10.36 -12.29 -9.62
CA VAL A 10 9.36 -13.13 -10.30
C VAL A 10 10.13 -13.93 -11.34
N SER A 11 9.90 -15.24 -11.42
CA SER A 11 10.57 -16.09 -12.42
C SER A 11 10.27 -15.62 -13.84
N THR A 12 11.19 -15.84 -14.77
CA THR A 12 11.07 -15.42 -16.17
C THR A 12 9.85 -15.98 -16.90
N LYS A 13 9.34 -17.16 -16.49
CA LYS A 13 8.07 -17.70 -17.01
C LYS A 13 6.86 -16.98 -16.42
N ALA A 14 6.91 -16.64 -15.13
CA ALA A 14 5.81 -15.96 -14.44
C ALA A 14 5.73 -14.46 -14.75
N THR A 15 6.80 -13.83 -15.26
CA THR A 15 6.78 -12.40 -15.64
C THR A 15 5.84 -12.11 -16.82
N LYS A 16 5.60 -13.08 -17.71
CA LYS A 16 4.60 -12.97 -18.79
C LYS A 16 3.19 -12.79 -18.22
N LYS A 17 2.88 -13.50 -17.13
CA LYS A 17 1.59 -13.48 -16.43
C LYS A 17 1.51 -12.45 -15.30
N ALA A 18 2.45 -11.49 -15.26
CA ALA A 18 2.54 -10.53 -14.17
C ALA A 18 2.54 -9.08 -14.66
N ALA A 19 1.76 -8.24 -14.00
CA ALA A 19 1.75 -6.80 -14.21
C ALA A 19 2.34 -6.08 -13.00
N LYS A 20 3.23 -5.12 -13.23
CA LYS A 20 3.97 -4.44 -12.16
C LYS A 20 3.63 -2.95 -12.16
N SER A 21 3.56 -2.35 -10.97
CA SER A 21 3.40 -0.91 -10.81
C SER A 21 4.13 -0.42 -9.55
N LYS A 22 4.71 0.78 -9.63
CA LYS A 22 5.44 1.41 -8.53
C LYS A 22 5.11 2.90 -8.44
N ALA A 23 5.02 3.40 -7.20
CA ALA A 23 4.94 4.82 -6.91
C ALA A 23 6.15 5.23 -6.07
N ILE A 24 7.01 6.08 -6.62
CA ILE A 24 8.25 6.52 -6.00
C ILE A 24 8.00 7.83 -5.25
N GLY A 25 8.40 7.92 -3.98
CA GLY A 25 8.34 9.16 -3.21
C GLY A 25 6.91 9.67 -2.94
N ALA A 26 5.93 8.78 -2.87
CA ALA A 26 4.55 9.15 -2.61
C ALA A 26 4.39 9.79 -1.22
N ASN A 27 3.65 10.89 -1.13
CA ASN A 27 3.35 11.60 0.12
C ASN A 27 2.30 10.85 0.96
N VAL A 28 2.70 9.69 1.49
CA VAL A 28 1.87 8.79 2.28
C VAL A 28 2.61 8.29 3.51
N SER A 29 1.85 7.82 4.50
CA SER A 29 2.41 7.27 5.73
C SER A 29 2.91 5.84 5.50
N LEU A 30 4.23 5.63 5.63
CA LEU A 30 4.83 4.30 5.53
C LEU A 30 4.09 3.25 6.38
N LYS A 31 3.82 3.58 7.66
CA LYS A 31 3.16 2.66 8.60
C LYS A 31 1.81 2.15 8.09
N TYR A 32 0.98 3.05 7.55
CA TYR A 32 -0.34 2.66 7.04
C TYR A 32 -0.23 1.94 5.71
N SER A 33 0.72 2.36 4.85
CA SER A 33 0.99 1.67 3.60
C SER A 33 1.47 0.23 3.83
N THR A 34 2.32 -0.02 4.83
CA THR A 34 2.80 -1.37 5.17
C THR A 34 1.65 -2.28 5.63
N GLU A 35 0.77 -1.80 6.51
CA GLU A 35 -0.40 -2.57 6.98
C GLU A 35 -1.36 -2.88 5.82
N LEU A 36 -1.59 -1.90 4.95
CA LEU A 36 -2.44 -2.06 3.78
C LEU A 36 -1.84 -3.04 2.76
N CYS A 37 -0.54 -2.94 2.43
CA CYS A 37 0.16 -3.92 1.59
C CYS A 37 -0.01 -5.34 2.13
N ASN A 38 0.23 -5.52 3.43
CA ASN A 38 0.09 -6.82 4.07
C ASN A 38 -1.34 -7.35 4.03
N TYR A 39 -2.34 -6.48 3.98
CA TYR A 39 -3.76 -6.86 3.96
C TYR A 39 -4.26 -7.18 2.56
N LEU A 40 -3.78 -6.45 1.55
CA LEU A 40 -4.12 -6.67 0.15
C LEU A 40 -3.40 -7.88 -0.45
N LYS A 41 -2.23 -8.26 0.07
CA LYS A 41 -1.47 -9.41 -0.42
C LYS A 41 -2.31 -10.70 -0.38
N GLY A 42 -2.40 -11.39 -1.51
CA GLY A 42 -3.17 -12.61 -1.71
C GLY A 42 -4.66 -12.41 -2.01
N LYS A 43 -5.11 -11.17 -2.23
CA LYS A 43 -6.51 -10.86 -2.58
C LYS A 43 -6.66 -10.60 -4.07
N SER A 44 -7.85 -10.89 -4.61
CA SER A 44 -8.18 -10.55 -5.99
C SER A 44 -8.18 -9.03 -6.20
N LEU A 45 -7.90 -8.60 -7.42
CA LEU A 45 -7.90 -7.19 -7.79
C LEU A 45 -9.28 -6.56 -7.54
N LYS A 46 -10.35 -7.21 -8.01
CA LYS A 46 -11.74 -6.77 -7.84
C LYS A 46 -12.13 -6.57 -6.37
N TRP A 47 -11.78 -7.53 -5.52
CA TRP A 47 -12.01 -7.40 -4.07
C TRP A 47 -11.18 -6.26 -3.46
N SER A 48 -9.94 -6.09 -3.92
CA SER A 48 -9.05 -5.04 -3.43
C SER A 48 -9.58 -3.65 -3.77
N GLU A 49 -10.06 -3.43 -4.99
CA GLU A 49 -10.66 -2.17 -5.43
C GLU A 49 -11.92 -1.83 -4.61
N SER A 50 -12.82 -2.80 -4.44
CA SER A 50 -14.01 -2.65 -3.60
C SER A 50 -13.66 -2.35 -2.14
N PHE A 51 -12.68 -3.07 -1.57
CA PHE A 51 -12.22 -2.80 -0.21
C PHE A 51 -11.68 -1.37 -0.04
N LEU A 52 -10.89 -0.87 -1.01
CA LEU A 52 -10.38 0.51 -0.95
C LEU A 52 -11.52 1.53 -0.99
N GLN A 53 -12.57 1.29 -1.79
CA GLN A 53 -13.77 2.15 -1.82
C GLN A 53 -14.52 2.11 -0.48
N ASP A 54 -14.71 0.92 0.11
CA ASP A 54 -15.35 0.75 1.42
C ASP A 54 -14.60 1.50 2.54
N VAL A 55 -13.27 1.52 2.48
CA VAL A 55 -12.45 2.26 3.44
C VAL A 55 -12.63 3.77 3.28
N LEU A 56 -12.76 4.28 2.06
CA LEU A 56 -13.06 5.69 1.83
C LEU A 56 -14.46 6.06 2.32
N ALA A 57 -15.43 5.18 2.13
CA ALA A 57 -16.79 5.29 2.66
C ALA A 57 -16.88 5.03 4.17
N LYS A 58 -15.74 4.73 4.83
CA LYS A 58 -15.64 4.38 6.26
C LYS A 58 -16.48 3.17 6.69
N LYS A 59 -16.91 2.33 5.75
CA LYS A 59 -17.65 1.08 6.02
C LYS A 59 -16.73 0.00 6.59
N ARG A 60 -15.50 -0.09 6.06
CA ARG A 60 -14.47 -1.06 6.50
C ARG A 60 -13.20 -0.33 6.88
N TYR A 61 -12.52 -0.76 7.94
CA TYR A 61 -11.26 -0.14 8.37
C TYR A 61 -10.04 -0.91 7.86
N VAL A 62 -8.89 -0.22 7.74
CA VAL A 62 -7.61 -0.88 7.53
C VAL A 62 -7.15 -1.48 8.86
N PRO A 63 -7.01 -2.82 8.97
CA PRO A 63 -6.56 -3.44 10.21
C PRO A 63 -5.10 -3.07 10.48
N LEU A 64 -4.78 -2.68 11.70
CA LEU A 64 -3.42 -2.37 12.13
C LEU A 64 -2.92 -3.49 13.04
N LYS A 65 -1.90 -4.23 12.61
CA LYS A 65 -1.29 -5.30 13.42
C LYS A 65 0.00 -4.87 14.08
N ARG A 66 0.96 -4.37 13.30
CA ARG A 66 2.29 -3.94 13.77
C ARG A 66 2.25 -2.53 14.34
N TYR A 67 1.52 -1.63 13.69
CA TYR A 67 1.47 -0.22 14.07
C TYR A 67 0.17 0.15 14.80
N ASN A 68 -0.16 -0.61 15.85
CA ASN A 68 -1.43 -0.51 16.59
C ASN A 68 -1.34 0.15 17.98
N LYS A 69 -0.13 0.51 18.45
CA LYS A 69 0.05 1.14 19.77
C LYS A 69 -0.72 2.45 19.89
N LYS A 70 -1.45 2.64 21.00
CA LYS A 70 -2.28 3.82 21.30
C LYS A 70 -3.32 4.13 20.19
N VAL A 71 -3.84 3.09 19.53
CA VAL A 71 -4.93 3.22 18.56
C VAL A 71 -6.20 2.65 19.17
N ALA A 72 -7.28 3.42 19.12
CA ALA A 72 -8.60 2.98 19.57
C ALA A 72 -9.08 1.72 18.82
N HIS A 73 -9.76 0.85 19.55
CA HIS A 73 -10.42 -0.31 18.97
C HIS A 73 -11.57 0.13 18.06
N ARG A 74 -11.92 -0.72 17.10
CA ARG A 74 -13.05 -0.52 16.20
C ARG A 74 -14.16 -1.51 16.55
N LYS A 75 -15.40 -1.02 16.54
CA LYS A 75 -16.61 -1.85 16.64
C LYS A 75 -16.76 -2.69 15.37
N GLY A 76 -17.31 -3.90 15.51
CA GLY A 76 -17.58 -4.83 14.42
C GLY A 76 -16.61 -6.01 14.35
N THR A 77 -16.73 -6.79 13.27
CA THR A 77 -15.94 -8.00 13.06
C THR A 77 -14.46 -7.68 12.92
N THR A 78 -13.63 -8.39 13.69
CA THR A 78 -12.19 -8.21 13.65
C THR A 78 -11.63 -8.59 12.28
N LEU A 79 -11.15 -7.61 11.51
CA LEU A 79 -10.46 -7.89 10.26
C LEU A 79 -9.05 -8.43 10.55
N ARG A 80 -8.77 -9.66 10.08
CA ARG A 80 -7.47 -10.33 10.24
C ARG A 80 -7.04 -10.48 11.72
N GLY A 81 -7.99 -10.57 12.66
CA GLY A 81 -7.69 -10.64 14.09
C GLY A 81 -7.16 -9.33 14.70
N ALA A 82 -7.25 -8.20 13.99
CA ALA A 82 -6.89 -6.89 14.53
C ALA A 82 -8.14 -6.18 15.09
N LYS A 83 -8.12 -5.91 16.40
CA LYS A 83 -9.16 -5.12 17.10
C LYS A 83 -9.04 -3.61 16.83
N ALA A 84 -7.86 -3.14 16.38
CA ALA A 84 -7.58 -1.72 16.12
C ALA A 84 -7.48 -1.43 14.61
N GLY A 85 -7.93 -0.24 14.22
CA GLY A 85 -8.03 0.13 12.81
C GLY A 85 -8.23 1.63 12.52
N ARG A 86 -7.82 2.06 11.34
CA ARG A 86 -7.95 3.45 10.85
C ARG A 86 -8.42 3.50 9.40
N PHE A 87 -8.81 4.70 8.96
CA PHE A 87 -9.23 5.01 7.59
C PHE A 87 -8.23 6.01 6.94
N PRO A 88 -7.04 5.56 6.51
CA PRO A 88 -5.99 6.46 6.03
C PRO A 88 -6.27 6.94 4.59
N THR A 89 -7.14 7.94 4.42
CA THR A 89 -7.63 8.42 3.12
C THR A 89 -6.53 8.73 2.09
N LYS A 90 -5.46 9.44 2.49
CA LYS A 90 -4.32 9.74 1.60
C LYS A 90 -3.63 8.48 1.10
N THR A 91 -3.44 7.48 1.97
CA THR A 91 -2.84 6.20 1.60
C THR A 91 -3.77 5.45 0.65
N ILE A 92 -5.07 5.39 0.94
CA ILE A 92 -6.03 4.66 0.12
C ILE A 92 -6.10 5.22 -1.31
N ARG A 93 -6.18 6.54 -1.47
CA ARG A 93 -6.16 7.19 -2.79
C ARG A 93 -4.88 6.90 -3.57
N ALA A 94 -3.74 6.83 -2.91
CA ALA A 94 -2.48 6.47 -3.56
C ALA A 94 -2.49 5.01 -4.03
N PHE A 95 -3.07 4.08 -3.26
CA PHE A 95 -3.21 2.68 -3.66
C PHE A 95 -4.23 2.46 -4.78
N GLN A 96 -5.32 3.24 -4.82
CA GLN A 96 -6.25 3.21 -5.96
C GLN A 96 -5.54 3.56 -7.26
N LYS A 97 -4.74 4.63 -7.27
CA LYS A 97 -3.90 4.99 -8.43
C LYS A 97 -2.89 3.90 -8.77
N LEU A 98 -2.22 3.34 -7.75
CA LEU A 98 -1.22 2.29 -7.94
C LEU A 98 -1.80 1.02 -8.58
N LEU A 99 -2.97 0.57 -8.09
CA LEU A 99 -3.68 -0.60 -8.62
C LEU A 99 -4.28 -0.32 -10.01
N GLY A 100 -4.84 0.87 -10.24
CA GLY A 100 -5.33 1.26 -11.57
C GLY A 100 -4.21 1.24 -12.62
N ASN A 101 -3.03 1.76 -12.27
CA ASN A 101 -1.85 1.66 -13.15
C ASN A 101 -1.40 0.22 -13.37
N ALA A 102 -1.47 -0.63 -12.34
CA ALA A 102 -1.12 -2.05 -12.46
C ALA A 102 -2.12 -2.81 -13.34
N LYS A 103 -3.41 -2.46 -13.26
CA LYS A 103 -4.48 -2.99 -14.10
C LYS A 103 -4.28 -2.60 -15.56
N ALA A 104 -4.06 -1.31 -15.84
CA ALA A 104 -3.78 -0.84 -17.20
C ALA A 104 -2.54 -1.54 -17.81
N ASN A 105 -1.50 -1.80 -17.00
CA ASN A 105 -0.34 -2.56 -17.45
C ASN A 105 -0.65 -4.05 -17.69
N ALA A 106 -1.65 -4.61 -17.02
CA ALA A 106 -2.12 -5.98 -17.24
C ALA A 106 -2.95 -6.07 -18.52
N ASP A 107 -3.84 -5.10 -18.73
CA ASP A 107 -4.66 -4.95 -19.93
C ASP A 107 -3.77 -4.83 -21.18
N TYR A 108 -2.74 -3.99 -21.11
CA TYR A 108 -1.74 -3.85 -22.18
C TYR A 108 -1.01 -5.17 -22.50
N LYS A 109 -0.88 -6.06 -21.52
CA LYS A 109 -0.27 -7.39 -21.71
C LYS A 109 -1.27 -8.46 -22.16
N GLY A 110 -2.56 -8.13 -22.29
CA GLY A 110 -3.62 -9.08 -22.61
C GLY A 110 -3.93 -10.09 -21.50
N LEU A 111 -3.68 -9.72 -20.23
CA LEU A 111 -4.01 -10.58 -19.08
C LEU A 111 -5.49 -10.44 -18.71
N ASP A 112 -6.10 -11.52 -18.24
CA ASP A 112 -7.49 -11.48 -17.76
C ASP A 112 -7.60 -10.74 -16.43
N THR A 113 -8.22 -9.55 -16.44
CA THR A 113 -8.38 -8.71 -15.26
C THR A 113 -9.18 -9.34 -14.13
N GLU A 114 -10.09 -10.26 -14.44
CA GLU A 114 -10.93 -10.91 -13.44
C GLU A 114 -10.13 -11.93 -12.61
N LYS A 115 -9.12 -12.52 -13.23
CA LYS A 115 -8.22 -13.51 -12.64
C LYS A 115 -6.97 -12.90 -11.99
N LEU A 116 -6.86 -11.57 -11.93
CA LEU A 116 -5.72 -10.91 -11.30
C LEU A 116 -5.79 -10.98 -9.77
N VAL A 117 -4.67 -11.40 -9.17
CA VAL A 117 -4.44 -11.44 -7.73
C VAL A 117 -3.24 -10.57 -7.37
N VAL A 118 -3.33 -9.86 -6.25
CA VAL A 118 -2.22 -9.09 -5.67
C VAL A 118 -1.19 -10.07 -5.08
N TRP A 119 -0.24 -10.50 -5.89
CA TRP A 119 0.79 -11.45 -5.46
C TRP A 119 1.83 -10.81 -4.54
N HIS A 120 2.30 -9.62 -4.91
CA HIS A 120 3.24 -8.85 -4.09
C HIS A 120 2.75 -7.43 -3.89
N ALA A 121 2.85 -6.95 -2.66
CA ALA A 121 2.62 -5.57 -2.30
C ALA A 121 3.62 -5.20 -1.21
N PHE A 122 4.32 -4.09 -1.37
CA PHE A 122 5.31 -3.65 -0.39
C PHE A 122 5.43 -2.14 -0.33
N ALA A 123 5.79 -1.64 0.85
CA ALA A 123 6.04 -0.23 1.10
C ALA A 123 7.38 -0.07 1.82
N SER A 124 8.22 0.83 1.30
CA SER A 124 9.52 1.19 1.88
C SER A 124 9.63 2.68 2.16
N GLN A 125 10.46 3.05 3.12
CA GLN A 125 10.72 4.46 3.45
C GLN A 125 11.31 5.19 2.24
N ALA A 126 10.73 6.33 1.87
CA ALA A 126 11.29 7.23 0.88
C ALA A 126 11.99 8.42 1.54
N PHE A 127 12.63 9.25 0.71
CA PHE A 127 13.22 10.49 1.19
C PHE A 127 12.16 11.38 1.86
N ALA A 128 12.47 11.82 3.08
CA ALA A 128 11.57 12.61 3.90
C ALA A 128 12.20 13.97 4.18
N ARG A 129 11.58 15.04 3.66
CA ARG A 129 12.00 16.41 3.97
C ARG A 129 11.87 16.67 5.47
N ARG A 130 12.92 17.24 6.06
CA ARG A 130 12.97 17.65 7.46
C ARG A 130 12.39 19.06 7.58
N SER A 131 11.72 19.38 8.68
CA SER A 131 11.40 20.77 9.02
C SER A 131 12.33 21.26 10.13
N THR A 132 12.60 22.56 10.14
CA THR A 132 13.26 23.23 11.25
C THR A 132 12.42 23.07 12.52
N GLN A 133 13.10 23.04 13.66
CA GLN A 133 12.44 23.08 14.96
C GLN A 133 12.17 24.53 15.38
N SER A 134 11.31 24.71 16.37
CA SER A 134 11.07 26.01 17.00
C SER A 134 12.38 26.63 17.47
N GLN A 135 12.53 27.95 17.29
CA GLN A 135 13.70 28.72 17.73
C GLN A 135 15.03 28.21 17.14
N GLY A 136 15.00 27.59 15.95
CA GLY A 136 16.23 27.15 15.27
C GLY A 136 16.99 26.02 15.96
N ARG A 137 16.39 25.34 16.96
CA ARG A 137 17.04 24.26 17.70
C ARG A 137 17.58 23.17 16.77
N LEU A 138 18.88 22.88 16.88
CA LEU A 138 19.57 21.87 16.09
C LEU A 138 19.41 20.45 16.68
N GLY A 139 19.29 20.33 18.00
CA GLY A 139 19.18 19.06 18.72
C GLY A 139 17.74 18.60 19.01
N GLY A 140 17.49 17.28 18.96
CA GLY A 140 16.23 16.65 19.35
C GLY A 140 15.47 15.95 18.22
N LYS A 141 14.19 15.61 18.47
CA LYS A 141 13.37 14.85 17.51
C LYS A 141 13.00 15.69 16.29
N VAL A 142 13.72 15.51 15.19
CA VAL A 142 13.46 16.22 13.93
C VAL A 142 12.12 15.76 13.32
N ARG A 143 11.25 16.73 13.01
CA ARG A 143 10.00 16.47 12.29
C ARG A 143 10.33 16.16 10.84
N LYS A 144 9.78 15.04 10.35
CA LYS A 144 9.97 14.56 8.97
C LYS A 144 8.62 14.45 8.28
N ARG A 145 8.53 14.97 7.06
CA ARG A 145 7.36 14.73 6.20
C ARG A 145 7.25 13.25 5.88
N LYS A 146 6.03 12.73 5.83
CA LYS A 146 5.78 11.32 5.52
C LYS A 146 5.96 11.11 4.02
N SER A 147 6.76 10.11 3.66
CA SER A 147 6.99 9.72 2.29
C SER A 147 7.33 8.24 2.23
N ALA A 148 6.78 7.52 1.24
CA ALA A 148 7.05 6.11 1.02
C ALA A 148 7.12 5.77 -0.46
N HIS A 149 7.95 4.80 -0.79
CA HIS A 149 7.90 4.10 -2.08
C HIS A 149 6.90 2.95 -1.94
N LEU A 150 5.98 2.84 -2.88
CA LEU A 150 4.99 1.77 -2.95
C LEU A 150 5.25 0.92 -4.18
N GLU A 151 5.05 -0.38 -4.06
CA GLU A 151 5.14 -1.30 -5.18
C GLU A 151 4.06 -2.37 -5.09
N VAL A 152 3.57 -2.79 -6.25
CA VAL A 152 2.62 -3.87 -6.38
C VAL A 152 2.96 -4.70 -7.62
N ILE A 153 2.75 -6.01 -7.51
CA ILE A 153 2.81 -6.95 -8.62
C ILE A 153 1.51 -7.75 -8.59
N LEU A 154 0.76 -7.65 -9.67
CA LEU A 154 -0.41 -8.47 -9.94
C LEU A 154 0.05 -9.70 -10.73
N MET A 155 -0.54 -10.85 -10.44
CA MET A 155 -0.38 -12.06 -11.24
C MET A 155 -1.74 -12.59 -11.63
N GLU A 156 -1.84 -13.08 -12.85
CA GLU A 156 -2.96 -13.86 -13.31
C GLU A 156 -2.89 -15.25 -12.66
N THR A 157 -3.97 -15.63 -11.95
CA THR A 157 -4.12 -17.00 -11.47
C THR A 157 -4.48 -17.92 -12.64
N ARG A 158 -4.05 -19.18 -12.55
CA ARG A 158 -4.53 -20.23 -13.48
C ARG A 158 -6.04 -20.38 -13.38
#